data_AF-A0A956Z3J4-F1
#
_entry.id   AF-A0A956Z3J4-F1
#
_cell.length_a   1.000
_cell.length_b   1.000
_cell.length_c   1.000
_cell.angle_alpha   90.00
_cell.angle_beta   90.00
_cell.angle_gamma   90.00
#
_symmetry.space_group_name_H-M   'P 1'
#
loop_
_entity.id
_entity.type
_entity.pdbx_description
1 polymer ?
#
loop_
_entity_poly.entity_id
_entity_poly.type
_entity_poly.pdbx_seq_one_letter_code
_entity_poly.pdbx_strand_id
1 'polypeptide(L)'
;IDTYPGHIPTRVEDDVLYGRGSVDAKGSLCAFAEACAEATIPAGWRVVVAGAVEEESATSKGARQIAATYQPDLCIIGEPSGASRITLGYKGRLLVDATLKRANAHTARPEPSAVELAVDFWQAVKAWATAENEGITRYFDQIMPSLRRVRSGDDPFIETVEMTLGFRLPPAWMPEAVLAAITKLAPEGMALHGYGPERAHQSNRASPLVRNLAAAIRANGDDPGYVLKTGTSDMNVVGAVWDCPIVAYGPGDSNLDHTPDEHLPLAEYRRAVQVLRTLIEALPPG
;
A
#
# COMPACT_ATOMS: atom_id res chain seq x y z
N ILE A 1 12.19 -10.32 -2.05
CA ILE A 1 11.00 -10.46 -1.20
C ILE A 1 11.32 -10.12 0.24
N ASP A 2 10.80 -8.99 0.68
CA ASP A 2 10.86 -8.46 2.04
C ASP A 2 9.58 -8.76 2.83
N THR A 3 9.58 -8.40 4.11
CA THR A 3 8.43 -8.41 5.02
C THR A 3 8.68 -7.35 6.09
N TYR A 4 7.63 -6.85 6.73
CA TYR A 4 7.78 -6.06 7.95
C TYR A 4 8.61 -6.77 9.05
N PRO A 5 9.38 -6.04 9.89
CA PRO A 5 10.19 -6.65 10.95
C PRO A 5 9.40 -7.50 11.96
N GLY A 6 10.12 -8.37 12.66
CA GLY A 6 9.59 -9.27 13.68
C GLY A 6 9.56 -10.73 13.22
N HIS A 7 9.70 -11.64 14.18
CA HIS A 7 9.73 -13.09 13.93
C HIS A 7 8.49 -13.75 14.51
N ILE A 8 7.76 -14.48 13.66
CA ILE A 8 6.67 -15.37 14.05
C ILE A 8 7.18 -16.79 13.84
N PRO A 9 7.23 -17.65 14.87
CA PRO A 9 7.65 -19.04 14.71
C PRO A 9 6.82 -19.74 13.63
N THR A 10 7.50 -20.23 12.60
CA THR A 10 6.83 -20.93 11.51
C THR A 10 6.32 -22.28 12.00
N ARG A 11 5.00 -22.49 11.88
CA ARG A 11 4.35 -23.76 12.23
C ARG A 11 3.10 -23.96 11.38
N VAL A 12 2.71 -25.22 11.24
CA VAL A 12 1.41 -25.61 10.70
C VAL A 12 0.62 -26.27 11.81
N GLU A 13 -0.60 -25.79 12.02
CA GLU A 13 -1.54 -26.29 13.02
C GLU A 13 -2.93 -26.27 12.40
N ASP A 14 -3.64 -27.40 12.45
CA ASP A 14 -5.00 -27.54 11.90
C ASP A 14 -5.18 -27.03 10.44
N ASP A 15 -4.23 -27.36 9.55
CA ASP A 15 -4.16 -26.91 8.15
C ASP A 15 -4.04 -25.38 7.97
N VAL A 16 -3.54 -24.68 9.00
CA VAL A 16 -3.23 -23.25 8.98
C VAL A 16 -1.71 -23.04 9.12
N LEU A 17 -1.11 -22.30 8.19
CA LEU A 17 0.30 -21.92 8.23
C LEU A 17 0.46 -20.58 8.95
N TYR A 18 1.23 -20.57 10.02
CA TYR A 18 1.61 -19.34 10.75
C TYR A 18 3.04 -18.95 10.37
N GLY A 19 3.27 -17.65 10.18
CA GLY A 19 4.62 -17.15 9.91
C GLY A 19 4.63 -15.77 9.28
N ARG A 20 5.72 -15.02 9.50
CA ARG A 20 5.87 -13.68 8.92
C ARG A 20 5.93 -13.74 7.39
N GLY A 21 4.99 -13.08 6.76
CA GLY A 21 4.77 -13.04 5.33
C GLY A 21 3.89 -14.18 4.79
N SER A 22 3.27 -15.01 5.64
CA SER A 22 2.28 -15.98 5.17
C SER A 22 1.13 -15.31 4.43
N VAL A 23 0.75 -14.10 4.84
CA VAL A 23 -0.28 -13.27 4.20
C VAL A 23 0.37 -12.15 3.39
N ASP A 24 1.35 -11.43 3.97
CA ASP A 24 1.94 -10.22 3.39
C ASP A 24 3.47 -10.34 3.15
N ALA A 25 3.94 -10.75 1.97
CA ALA A 25 3.16 -11.28 0.85
C ALA A 25 3.77 -12.56 0.24
N LYS A 26 4.54 -13.33 1.03
CA LYS A 26 5.17 -14.58 0.57
C LYS A 26 4.12 -15.62 0.17
N GLY A 27 2.98 -15.69 0.86
CA GLY A 27 1.86 -16.56 0.45
C GLY A 27 1.42 -16.29 -0.99
N SER A 28 1.23 -15.02 -1.35
CA SER A 28 0.89 -14.61 -2.71
C SER A 28 2.00 -14.91 -3.71
N LEU A 29 3.27 -14.65 -3.39
CA LEU A 29 4.39 -14.96 -4.28
C LEU A 29 4.52 -16.48 -4.53
N CYS A 30 4.38 -17.30 -3.48
CA CYS A 30 4.40 -18.75 -3.60
C CYS A 30 3.24 -19.24 -4.48
N ALA A 31 2.04 -18.70 -4.27
CA ALA A 31 0.88 -19.04 -5.09
C ALA A 31 1.10 -18.69 -6.58
N PHE A 32 1.76 -17.57 -6.86
CA PHE A 32 2.11 -17.18 -8.24
C PHE A 32 3.10 -18.17 -8.85
N ALA A 33 4.17 -18.50 -8.13
CA ALA A 33 5.18 -19.44 -8.61
C ALA A 33 4.59 -20.84 -8.87
N GLU A 34 3.76 -21.34 -7.96
CA GLU A 34 3.11 -22.65 -8.09
C GLU A 34 2.10 -22.67 -9.25
N ALA A 35 1.22 -21.67 -9.34
CA ALA A 35 0.25 -21.58 -10.43
C ALA A 35 0.94 -21.49 -11.81
N CYS A 36 2.02 -20.72 -11.92
CA CYS A 36 2.78 -20.63 -13.17
C CYS A 36 3.52 -21.92 -13.54
N ALA A 37 3.97 -22.69 -12.54
CA ALA A 37 4.64 -23.97 -12.76
C ALA A 37 3.64 -25.07 -13.19
N GLU A 38 2.39 -25.00 -12.73
CA GLU A 38 1.35 -25.98 -13.05
C GLU A 38 0.52 -25.64 -14.29
N ALA A 39 0.43 -24.36 -14.66
CA ALA A 39 -0.40 -23.92 -15.76
C ALA A 39 0.17 -24.31 -17.14
N THR A 40 -0.71 -24.71 -18.05
CA THR A 40 -0.36 -24.76 -19.47
C THR A 40 -0.36 -23.34 -20.05
N ILE A 41 0.81 -22.78 -20.31
CA ILE A 41 0.94 -21.42 -20.86
C ILE A 41 0.49 -21.40 -22.33
N PRO A 42 -0.54 -20.60 -22.70
CA PRO A 42 -0.98 -20.51 -24.08
C PRO A 42 0.10 -19.98 -25.02
N ALA A 43 0.06 -20.39 -26.28
CA ALA A 43 1.02 -19.93 -27.29
C ALA A 43 1.01 -18.40 -27.40
N GLY A 44 2.19 -17.81 -27.58
CA GLY A 44 2.38 -16.35 -27.64
C GLY A 44 2.58 -15.68 -26.28
N TRP A 45 2.27 -16.36 -25.16
CA TRP A 45 2.46 -15.81 -23.83
C TRP A 45 3.80 -16.18 -23.20
N ARG A 46 4.34 -15.23 -22.43
CA ARG A 46 5.41 -15.46 -21.47
C ARG A 46 4.97 -14.91 -20.11
N VAL A 47 4.96 -15.77 -19.10
CA VAL A 47 4.64 -15.37 -17.73
C VAL A 47 5.94 -15.16 -16.95
N VAL A 48 6.03 -14.05 -16.21
CA VAL A 48 7.18 -13.70 -15.37
C VAL A 48 6.69 -13.52 -13.94
N VAL A 49 7.24 -14.30 -13.02
CA VAL A 49 7.01 -14.14 -11.58
C VAL A 49 8.19 -13.38 -10.97
N ALA A 50 7.90 -12.29 -10.26
CA ALA A 50 8.93 -11.43 -9.69
C ALA A 50 8.72 -11.23 -8.18
N GLY A 51 9.70 -11.65 -7.38
CA GLY A 51 9.74 -11.36 -5.95
C GLY A 51 10.48 -10.04 -5.69
N ALA A 52 9.77 -8.92 -5.80
CA ALA A 52 10.31 -7.57 -5.57
C ALA A 52 10.95 -7.42 -4.17
N VAL A 53 11.77 -6.39 -4.00
CA VAL A 53 12.44 -6.05 -2.74
C VAL A 53 12.14 -4.61 -2.36
N GLU A 54 12.11 -4.38 -1.06
CA GLU A 54 11.87 -3.07 -0.43
C GLU A 54 10.48 -2.50 -0.74
N GLU A 55 9.48 -3.35 -0.98
CA GLU A 55 8.08 -2.94 -1.14
C GLU A 55 7.56 -2.31 0.18
N GLU A 56 7.92 -2.91 1.32
CA GLU A 56 7.54 -2.46 2.67
C GLU A 56 8.27 -1.17 3.09
N SER A 57 9.20 -0.70 2.25
CA SER A 57 9.96 0.54 2.42
C SER A 57 9.32 1.71 1.66
N ALA A 58 9.83 2.91 1.89
CA ALA A 58 9.48 4.06 1.05
C ALA A 58 10.02 3.93 -0.39
N THR A 59 10.99 3.04 -0.62
CA THR A 59 11.82 2.99 -1.83
C THR A 59 11.29 2.12 -2.95
N SER A 60 10.52 1.05 -2.66
CA SER A 60 10.02 0.03 -3.62
C SER A 60 11.01 -0.27 -4.75
N LYS A 61 12.28 -0.47 -4.37
CA LYS A 61 13.39 -0.50 -5.34
C LYS A 61 13.24 -1.63 -6.35
N GLY A 62 12.72 -2.78 -5.90
CA GLY A 62 12.44 -3.93 -6.77
C GLY A 62 11.43 -3.61 -7.86
N ALA A 63 10.25 -3.08 -7.50
CA ALA A 63 9.24 -2.73 -8.50
C ALA A 63 9.71 -1.64 -9.45
N ARG A 64 10.44 -0.62 -8.99
CA ARG A 64 11.01 0.41 -9.87
C ARG A 64 11.97 -0.18 -10.89
N GLN A 65 12.82 -1.13 -10.50
CA GLN A 65 13.70 -1.84 -11.43
C GLN A 65 12.92 -2.70 -12.41
N ILE A 66 11.90 -3.42 -11.94
CA ILE A 66 11.03 -4.26 -12.79
C ILE A 66 10.29 -3.39 -13.81
N ALA A 67 9.74 -2.26 -13.39
CA ALA A 67 9.04 -1.30 -14.26
C ALA A 67 9.94 -0.73 -15.37
N ALA A 68 11.21 -0.50 -15.08
CA ALA A 68 12.19 -0.07 -16.08
C ALA A 68 12.65 -1.19 -17.03
N THR A 69 12.47 -2.47 -16.64
CA THR A 69 12.99 -3.63 -17.37
C THR A 69 11.92 -4.27 -18.26
N TYR A 70 10.65 -4.23 -17.86
CA TYR A 70 9.55 -4.93 -18.53
C TYR A 70 8.44 -3.97 -18.95
N GLN A 71 7.71 -4.37 -20.00
CA GLN A 71 6.47 -3.73 -20.47
C GLN A 71 5.44 -4.85 -20.69
N PRO A 72 4.72 -5.27 -19.63
CA PRO A 72 3.80 -6.40 -19.73
C PRO A 72 2.46 -6.01 -20.37
N ASP A 73 1.80 -6.96 -21.02
CA ASP A 73 0.43 -6.78 -21.52
C ASP A 73 -0.61 -6.87 -20.39
N LEU A 74 -0.30 -7.57 -19.30
CA LEU A 74 -1.15 -7.77 -18.13
C LEU A 74 -0.27 -7.82 -16.85
N CYS A 75 -0.76 -7.27 -15.74
CA CYS A 75 -0.07 -7.32 -14.46
C CYS A 75 -0.97 -7.80 -13.33
N ILE A 76 -0.48 -8.73 -12.51
CA ILE A 76 -1.12 -9.14 -11.25
C ILE A 76 -0.14 -8.85 -10.12
N ILE A 77 -0.55 -8.06 -9.15
CA ILE A 77 0.22 -7.72 -7.96
C ILE A 77 -0.10 -8.74 -6.86
N GLY A 78 0.93 -9.36 -6.30
CA GLY A 78 0.81 -10.43 -5.32
C GLY A 78 0.56 -9.88 -3.92
N GLU A 79 -0.71 -9.66 -3.60
CA GLU A 79 -1.18 -9.00 -2.38
C GLU A 79 -2.42 -9.71 -1.84
N PRO A 80 -2.59 -9.84 -0.52
CA PRO A 80 -3.68 -10.62 0.07
C PRO A 80 -5.03 -9.95 -0.22
N SER A 81 -5.83 -10.54 -1.10
CA SER A 81 -7.21 -10.12 -1.39
C SER A 81 -8.23 -11.11 -0.83
N GLY A 82 -7.76 -12.23 -0.31
CA GLY A 82 -8.52 -13.46 -0.16
C GLY A 82 -8.72 -14.17 -1.51
N ALA A 83 -8.90 -15.49 -1.47
CA ALA A 83 -9.04 -16.30 -2.69
C ALA A 83 -10.27 -15.94 -3.57
N SER A 84 -11.29 -15.30 -3.01
CA SER A 84 -12.56 -14.97 -3.70
C SER A 84 -12.72 -13.49 -4.04
N ARG A 85 -11.75 -12.61 -3.76
CA ARG A 85 -11.89 -11.17 -4.04
C ARG A 85 -10.77 -10.66 -4.93
N ILE A 86 -11.05 -9.58 -5.65
CA ILE A 86 -10.10 -8.91 -6.54
C ILE A 86 -9.87 -7.50 -6.01
N THR A 87 -8.62 -7.16 -5.75
CA THR A 87 -8.25 -5.79 -5.39
C THR A 87 -8.10 -4.96 -6.66
N LEU A 88 -8.96 -3.95 -6.79
CA LEU A 88 -8.98 -3.05 -7.95
C LEU A 88 -8.12 -1.81 -7.75
N GLY A 89 -7.64 -1.53 -6.55
CA GLY A 89 -6.90 -0.31 -6.31
C GLY A 89 -6.39 -0.16 -4.89
N TYR A 90 -5.40 0.72 -4.79
CA TYR A 90 -4.72 1.11 -3.57
C TYR A 90 -4.63 2.63 -3.50
N LYS A 91 -4.72 3.16 -2.28
CA LYS A 91 -4.53 4.58 -2.04
C LYS A 91 -3.07 4.96 -2.27
N GLY A 92 -2.85 6.22 -2.64
CA GLY A 92 -1.51 6.78 -2.74
C GLY A 92 -0.88 6.97 -1.36
N ARG A 93 0.39 7.35 -1.34
CA ARG A 93 1.16 7.60 -0.13
C ARG A 93 1.91 8.92 -0.26
N LEU A 94 2.05 9.63 0.85
CA LEU A 94 3.06 10.66 1.05
C LEU A 94 3.55 10.58 2.49
N LEU A 95 4.86 10.63 2.71
CA LEU A 95 5.46 10.84 4.02
C LEU A 95 6.03 12.26 4.05
N VAL A 96 5.91 12.92 5.19
CA VAL A 96 6.40 14.29 5.38
C VAL A 96 7.10 14.38 6.72
N ASP A 97 8.38 14.71 6.71
CA ASP A 97 9.10 15.12 7.90
C ASP A 97 8.96 16.64 8.06
N ALA A 98 8.52 17.08 9.24
CA ALA A 98 8.40 18.48 9.60
C ALA A 98 9.34 18.78 10.78
N THR A 99 10.13 19.85 10.68
CA THR A 99 11.09 20.24 11.71
C THR A 99 10.96 21.72 12.02
N LEU A 100 10.90 22.05 13.31
CA LEU A 100 10.92 23.42 13.79
C LEU A 100 12.00 23.55 14.86
N LYS A 101 12.80 24.62 14.74
CA LYS A 101 13.77 25.05 15.75
C LYS A 101 13.51 26.50 16.08
N ARG A 102 13.39 26.83 17.36
CA ARG A 102 13.12 28.21 17.81
C ARG A 102 13.94 28.53 19.04
N ALA A 103 14.25 29.81 19.22
CA ALA A 103 14.89 30.26 20.44
C ALA A 103 13.97 30.04 21.63
N ASN A 104 14.51 29.60 22.77
CA ASN A 104 13.76 29.49 24.01
C ASN A 104 13.16 30.83 24.36
N ALA A 105 11.84 30.88 24.45
CA ALA A 105 11.17 32.02 25.04
C ALA A 105 11.36 31.95 26.57
N HIS A 106 11.62 33.08 27.22
CA HIS A 106 11.52 33.15 28.67
C HIS A 106 10.10 32.69 29.06
N THR A 107 9.98 31.75 30.00
CA THR A 107 8.70 31.11 30.42
C THR A 107 7.60 32.07 30.90
N ALA A 108 7.87 33.38 30.93
CA ALA A 108 6.96 34.46 31.28
C ALA A 108 6.45 35.26 30.06
N ARG A 109 6.85 34.91 28.83
CA ARG A 109 6.31 35.50 27.59
C ARG A 109 5.19 34.63 27.02
N PRO A 110 4.13 35.23 26.44
CA PRO A 110 2.96 34.51 25.94
C PRO A 110 3.19 33.85 24.57
N GLU A 111 4.43 33.63 24.16
CA GLU A 111 4.74 33.02 22.86
C GLU A 111 4.64 31.50 22.98
N PRO A 112 3.97 30.81 22.04
CA PRO A 112 3.87 29.36 22.08
C PRO A 112 5.24 28.71 21.92
N SER A 113 5.48 27.61 22.61
CA SER A 113 6.65 26.74 22.46
C SER A 113 6.70 26.08 21.09
N ALA A 114 7.85 25.49 20.73
CA ALA A 114 7.97 24.69 19.51
C ALA A 114 6.98 23.51 19.50
N VAL A 115 6.76 22.89 20.66
CA VAL A 115 5.83 21.75 20.81
C VAL A 115 4.38 22.18 20.64
N GLU A 116 3.96 23.31 21.21
CA GLU A 116 2.61 23.85 21.01
C GLU A 116 2.34 24.16 19.54
N LEU A 117 3.28 24.81 18.85
CA LEU A 117 3.17 25.08 17.41
C LEU A 117 3.08 23.80 16.56
N ALA A 118 3.81 22.75 16.94
CA ALA A 118 3.71 21.44 16.29
C ALA A 118 2.34 20.77 16.51
N VAL A 119 1.77 20.89 17.71
CA VAL A 119 0.42 20.40 18.01
C VAL A 119 -0.60 21.16 17.17
N ASP A 120 -0.54 22.49 17.15
CA ASP A 120 -1.44 23.34 16.36
C ASP A 120 -1.35 23.03 14.87
N PHE A 121 -0.14 22.87 14.34
CA PHE A 121 0.10 22.45 12.96
C PHE A 121 -0.61 21.12 12.65
N TRP A 122 -0.46 20.10 13.52
CA TRP A 122 -1.15 18.83 13.33
C TRP A 122 -2.68 18.95 13.41
N GLN A 123 -3.21 19.79 14.30
CA GLN A 123 -4.65 20.04 14.35
C GLN A 123 -5.13 20.71 13.06
N ALA A 124 -4.38 21.68 12.53
CA ALA A 124 -4.69 22.33 11.26
C ALA A 124 -4.67 21.34 10.08
N VAL A 125 -3.69 20.43 10.02
CA VAL A 125 -3.64 19.37 8.99
C VAL A 125 -4.84 18.43 9.08
N LYS A 126 -5.23 18.01 10.28
CA LYS A 126 -6.45 17.18 10.45
C LYS A 126 -7.71 17.93 10.04
N ALA A 127 -7.87 19.18 10.47
CA ALA A 127 -9.03 19.99 10.14
C ALA A 127 -9.16 20.22 8.63
N TRP A 128 -8.03 20.51 7.97
CA TRP A 128 -7.97 20.60 6.51
C TRP A 128 -8.41 19.30 5.85
N ALA A 129 -7.83 18.15 6.23
CA ALA A 129 -8.24 16.86 5.66
C ALA A 129 -9.72 16.53 5.92
N THR A 130 -10.27 16.88 7.10
CA THR A 130 -11.70 16.74 7.39
C THR A 130 -12.56 17.59 6.46
N ALA A 131 -12.16 18.84 6.18
CA ALA A 131 -12.87 19.72 5.27
C ALA A 131 -12.81 19.20 3.81
N GLU A 132 -11.65 18.75 3.34
CA GLU A 132 -11.51 18.14 2.00
C GLU A 132 -12.31 16.83 1.85
N ASN A 133 -12.59 16.15 2.96
CA ASN A 133 -13.39 14.94 2.99
C ASN A 133 -14.89 15.19 3.18
N GLU A 134 -15.33 16.45 3.27
CA GLU A 134 -16.72 16.79 3.50
C GLU A 134 -17.61 16.23 2.38
N GLY A 135 -18.66 15.49 2.74
CA GLY A 135 -19.55 14.82 1.78
C GLY A 135 -18.98 13.55 1.14
N ILE A 136 -17.72 13.18 1.39
CA ILE A 136 -17.10 11.96 0.86
C ILE A 136 -17.34 10.81 1.84
N THR A 137 -18.19 9.85 1.47
CA THR A 137 -18.57 8.72 2.34
C THR A 137 -17.66 7.50 2.21
N ARG A 138 -17.03 7.30 1.04
CA ARG A 138 -16.15 6.15 0.80
C ARG A 138 -14.74 6.46 1.32
N TYR A 139 -14.27 5.69 2.30
CA TYR A 139 -12.91 5.84 2.85
C TYR A 139 -11.79 5.83 1.81
N PHE A 140 -11.95 5.09 0.70
CA PHE A 140 -10.98 5.07 -0.39
C PHE A 140 -10.79 6.45 -1.05
N ASP A 141 -11.84 7.28 -1.06
CA ASP A 141 -11.85 8.61 -1.68
C ASP A 141 -11.48 9.74 -0.71
N GLN A 142 -11.21 9.41 0.56
CA GLN A 142 -10.83 10.39 1.58
C GLN A 142 -9.32 10.59 1.67
N ILE A 143 -8.84 11.76 2.06
CA ILE A 143 -7.46 11.97 2.54
C ILE A 143 -7.38 11.44 3.97
N MET A 144 -6.41 10.57 4.26
CA MET A 144 -6.22 10.02 5.60
C MET A 144 -4.83 10.39 6.14
N PRO A 145 -4.70 11.49 6.90
CA PRO A 145 -3.46 11.85 7.56
C PRO A 145 -3.24 11.00 8.81
N SER A 146 -1.98 10.79 9.18
CA SER A 146 -1.56 10.06 10.38
C SER A 146 -0.30 10.70 10.95
N LEU A 147 -0.24 10.86 12.26
CA LEU A 147 0.96 11.31 12.96
C LEU A 147 1.76 10.08 13.39
N ARG A 148 2.92 9.85 12.76
CA ARG A 148 3.69 8.61 12.92
C ARG A 148 4.74 8.72 14.01
N ARG A 149 5.29 9.91 14.22
CA ARG A 149 6.35 10.16 15.20
C ARG A 149 6.34 11.64 15.60
N VAL A 150 6.61 11.89 16.87
CA VAL A 150 6.96 13.22 17.39
C VAL A 150 8.18 13.05 18.29
N ARG A 151 9.18 13.90 18.11
CA ARG A 151 10.32 14.05 19.01
C ARG A 151 10.48 15.51 19.31
N SER A 152 10.65 15.84 20.58
CA SER A 152 10.99 17.19 21.01
C SER A 152 12.24 17.14 21.87
N GLY A 153 12.96 18.24 21.90
CA GLY A 153 14.10 18.42 22.78
C GLY A 153 14.51 19.87 22.83
N ASP A 154 15.24 20.23 23.87
CA ASP A 154 15.67 21.58 24.13
C ASP A 154 17.10 21.62 24.66
N ASP A 155 17.75 22.77 24.46
CA ASP A 155 18.95 23.19 25.18
C ASP A 155 18.67 24.57 25.82
N PRO A 156 19.60 25.21 26.56
CA PRO A 156 19.34 26.50 27.19
C PRO A 156 18.93 27.65 26.24
N PHE A 157 19.11 27.49 24.94
CA PHE A 157 18.89 28.52 23.92
C PHE A 157 17.85 28.14 22.87
N ILE A 158 17.65 26.85 22.58
CA ILE A 158 16.84 26.39 21.45
C ILE A 158 15.90 25.25 21.86
N GLU A 159 14.63 25.40 21.49
CA GLU A 159 13.63 24.35 21.47
C GLU A 159 13.54 23.75 20.06
N THR A 160 13.40 22.43 19.99
CA THR A 160 13.29 21.68 18.74
C THR A 160 12.12 20.71 18.78
N VAL A 161 11.48 20.54 17.63
CA VAL A 161 10.48 19.49 17.42
C VAL A 161 10.61 18.93 16.01
N GLU A 162 10.51 17.62 15.91
CA GLU A 162 10.51 16.83 14.68
C GLU A 162 9.26 15.97 14.65
N MET A 163 8.52 16.03 13.55
CA MET A 163 7.31 15.25 13.31
C MET A 163 7.45 14.45 12.03
N THR A 164 6.98 13.21 12.04
CA THR A 164 6.79 12.44 10.80
C THR A 164 5.29 12.24 10.59
N LEU A 165 4.77 12.80 9.52
CA LEU A 165 3.39 12.69 9.09
C LEU A 165 3.31 11.69 7.93
N GLY A 166 2.24 10.90 7.88
CA GLY A 166 1.95 10.01 6.77
C GLY A 166 0.56 10.24 6.25
N PHE A 167 0.39 10.21 4.93
CA PHE A 167 -0.89 10.41 4.27
C PHE A 167 -1.20 9.21 3.38
N ARG A 168 -2.42 8.67 3.50
CA ARG A 168 -3.01 7.81 2.46
C ARG A 168 -3.92 8.66 1.59
N LEU A 169 -3.67 8.64 0.28
CA LEU A 169 -4.24 9.60 -0.66
C LEU A 169 -5.29 8.95 -1.57
N PRO A 170 -6.42 9.61 -1.81
CA PRO A 170 -7.40 9.14 -2.79
C PRO A 170 -6.97 9.49 -4.23
N PRO A 171 -7.60 8.91 -5.27
CA PRO A 171 -7.30 9.23 -6.68
C PRO A 171 -7.40 10.72 -7.05
N ALA A 172 -8.22 11.48 -6.35
CA ALA A 172 -8.40 12.92 -6.59
C ALA A 172 -7.20 13.78 -6.18
N TRP A 173 -6.30 13.27 -5.32
CA TRP A 173 -5.20 14.05 -4.76
C TRP A 173 -3.84 13.53 -5.18
N MET A 174 -3.02 14.43 -5.74
CA MET A 174 -1.61 14.15 -6.02
C MET A 174 -0.76 14.42 -4.78
N PRO A 175 0.31 13.64 -4.51
CA PRO A 175 1.21 13.86 -3.38
C PRO A 175 1.74 15.30 -3.28
N GLU A 176 2.10 15.90 -4.42
CA GLU A 176 2.65 17.26 -4.48
C GLU A 176 1.61 18.30 -4.08
N ALA A 177 0.34 18.09 -4.44
CA ALA A 177 -0.76 18.98 -4.07
C ALA A 177 -1.02 18.94 -2.55
N VAL A 178 -0.91 17.76 -1.94
CA VAL A 178 -1.04 17.60 -0.47
C VAL A 178 0.11 18.30 0.24
N LEU A 179 1.36 18.09 -0.21
CA LEU A 179 2.52 18.77 0.37
C LEU A 179 2.37 20.29 0.28
N ALA A 180 1.94 20.80 -0.88
CA ALA A 180 1.69 22.23 -1.07
C ALA A 180 0.55 22.77 -0.18
N ALA A 181 -0.50 21.97 0.06
CA ALA A 181 -1.61 22.34 0.93
C ALA A 181 -1.15 22.46 2.40
N ILE A 182 -0.49 21.42 2.94
CA ILE A 182 -0.06 21.43 4.34
C ILE A 182 1.08 22.42 4.61
N THR A 183 1.91 22.74 3.61
CA THR A 183 2.96 23.76 3.75
C THR A 183 2.37 25.14 4.06
N LYS A 184 1.18 25.45 3.54
CA LYS A 184 0.47 26.71 3.85
C LYS A 184 -0.08 26.76 5.27
N LEU A 185 -0.21 25.60 5.93
CA LEU A 185 -0.68 25.47 7.31
C LEU A 185 0.48 25.49 8.31
N ALA A 186 1.72 25.33 7.83
CA ALA A 186 2.90 25.25 8.67
C ALA A 186 3.17 26.62 9.34
N PRO A 187 3.51 26.65 10.64
CA PRO A 187 3.91 27.87 11.30
C PRO A 187 5.23 28.40 10.72
N GLU A 188 5.48 29.69 10.89
CA GLU A 188 6.69 30.33 10.42
C GLU A 188 7.95 29.61 10.94
N GLY A 189 8.90 29.34 10.05
CA GLY A 189 10.15 28.66 10.36
C GLY A 189 10.09 27.13 10.43
N MET A 190 8.90 26.50 10.29
CA MET A 190 8.80 25.04 10.18
C MET A 190 9.14 24.59 8.75
N ALA A 191 10.18 23.75 8.62
CA ALA A 191 10.59 23.16 7.36
C ALA A 191 9.88 21.83 7.13
N LEU A 192 9.33 21.61 5.95
CA LEU A 192 8.67 20.36 5.54
C LEU A 192 9.46 19.70 4.41
N HIS A 193 9.71 18.40 4.53
CA HIS A 193 10.32 17.58 3.51
C HIS A 193 9.42 16.38 3.18
N GLY A 194 8.84 16.39 1.97
CA GLY A 194 8.05 15.27 1.47
C GLY A 194 8.92 14.19 0.82
N TYR A 195 8.61 12.91 1.11
CA TYR A 195 9.29 11.75 0.54
C TYR A 195 8.36 10.54 0.41
N GLY A 196 8.79 9.53 -0.34
CA GLY A 196 8.01 8.33 -0.69
C GLY A 196 6.64 8.61 -1.34
N PRO A 197 6.53 9.57 -2.30
CA PRO A 197 5.27 9.87 -2.96
C PRO A 197 4.83 8.71 -3.86
N GLU A 198 3.58 8.28 -3.72
CA GLU A 198 2.95 7.30 -4.61
C GLU A 198 1.55 7.80 -4.98
N ARG A 199 1.20 7.78 -6.26
CA ARG A 199 -0.15 8.13 -6.73
C ARG A 199 -1.11 6.99 -6.42
N ALA A 200 -2.35 7.31 -6.04
CA ALA A 200 -3.39 6.28 -5.93
C ALA A 200 -3.66 5.63 -7.28
N HIS A 201 -3.89 4.32 -7.27
CA HIS A 201 -4.24 3.56 -8.46
C HIS A 201 -5.62 2.95 -8.30
N GLN A 202 -6.43 3.02 -9.36
CA GLN A 202 -7.72 2.33 -9.42
C GLN A 202 -7.98 1.80 -10.83
N SER A 203 -8.01 0.48 -10.95
CA SER A 203 -8.31 -0.22 -12.19
C SER A 203 -9.79 -0.17 -12.54
N ASN A 204 -10.07 -0.12 -13.85
CA ASN A 204 -11.42 -0.19 -14.37
C ASN A 204 -11.98 -1.61 -14.14
N ARG A 205 -13.13 -1.71 -13.45
CA ARG A 205 -13.84 -2.97 -13.22
C ARG A 205 -14.26 -3.67 -14.52
N ALA A 206 -14.43 -2.92 -15.60
CA ALA A 206 -14.72 -3.45 -16.93
C ALA A 206 -13.45 -3.86 -17.72
N SER A 207 -12.28 -3.91 -17.09
CA SER A 207 -11.08 -4.43 -17.73
C SER A 207 -11.21 -5.92 -18.07
N PRO A 208 -10.70 -6.39 -19.23
CA PRO A 208 -10.65 -7.81 -19.55
C PRO A 208 -10.01 -8.67 -18.45
N LEU A 209 -8.91 -8.20 -17.84
CA LEU A 209 -8.22 -8.92 -16.76
C LEU A 209 -9.13 -9.13 -15.54
N VAL A 210 -9.88 -8.10 -15.14
CA VAL A 210 -10.82 -8.17 -14.02
C VAL A 210 -11.93 -9.17 -14.31
N ARG A 211 -12.50 -9.16 -15.53
CA ARG A 211 -13.54 -10.11 -15.93
C ARG A 211 -13.03 -11.55 -15.96
N ASN A 212 -11.83 -11.77 -16.51
CA ASN A 212 -11.24 -13.11 -16.62
C ASN A 212 -10.89 -13.67 -15.24
N LEU A 213 -10.32 -12.87 -14.35
CA LEU A 213 -10.06 -13.29 -12.97
C LEU A 213 -11.38 -13.57 -12.22
N ALA A 214 -12.41 -12.75 -12.39
CA ALA A 214 -13.72 -13.03 -11.81
C ALA A 214 -14.36 -14.32 -12.37
N ALA A 215 -14.13 -14.64 -13.66
CA ALA A 215 -14.56 -15.91 -14.24
C ALA A 215 -13.77 -17.10 -13.68
N ALA A 216 -12.46 -16.95 -13.48
CA ALA A 216 -11.61 -17.97 -12.86
C ALA A 216 -12.00 -18.26 -11.40
N ILE A 217 -12.36 -17.24 -10.62
CA ILE A 217 -12.91 -17.40 -9.26
C ILE A 217 -14.21 -18.23 -9.30
N ARG A 218 -15.15 -17.90 -10.20
CA ARG A 218 -16.41 -18.65 -10.36
C ARG A 218 -16.19 -20.10 -10.81
N ALA A 219 -15.27 -20.33 -11.74
CA ALA A 219 -14.92 -21.66 -12.21
C ALA A 219 -14.34 -22.55 -11.08
N ASN A 220 -13.79 -21.91 -10.03
CA ASN A 220 -13.26 -22.57 -8.84
C ASN A 220 -14.25 -22.62 -7.66
N GLY A 221 -15.53 -22.28 -7.88
CA GLY A 221 -16.61 -22.49 -6.94
C GLY A 221 -16.93 -21.32 -6.01
N ASP A 222 -16.32 -20.15 -6.22
CA ASP A 222 -16.49 -18.96 -5.37
C ASP A 222 -17.23 -17.82 -6.10
N ASP A 223 -17.89 -16.96 -5.33
CA ASP A 223 -18.48 -15.72 -5.85
C ASP A 223 -17.49 -14.54 -5.77
N PRO A 224 -17.14 -13.89 -6.90
CA PRO A 224 -16.10 -12.88 -6.92
C PRO A 224 -16.53 -11.57 -6.26
N GLY A 225 -15.81 -11.19 -5.21
CA GLY A 225 -15.87 -9.87 -4.58
C GLY A 225 -14.89 -8.87 -5.19
N TYR A 226 -15.11 -7.58 -4.95
CA TYR A 226 -14.20 -6.51 -5.36
C TYR A 226 -13.83 -5.67 -4.14
N VAL A 227 -12.57 -5.27 -4.04
CA VAL A 227 -12.09 -4.41 -2.96
C VAL A 227 -11.23 -3.28 -3.48
N LEU A 228 -11.23 -2.21 -2.69
CA LEU A 228 -10.28 -1.11 -2.79
C LEU A 228 -9.59 -1.05 -1.43
N LYS A 229 -8.26 -1.17 -1.41
CA LYS A 229 -7.49 -1.19 -0.17
C LYS A 229 -7.03 0.22 0.20
N THR A 230 -7.02 0.51 1.50
CA THR A 230 -6.59 1.81 2.04
C THR A 230 -5.08 1.94 2.21
N GLY A 231 -4.34 0.83 2.07
CA GLY A 231 -2.89 0.79 1.97
C GLY A 231 -2.37 1.34 0.63
N THR A 232 -1.09 1.13 0.41
CA THR A 232 -0.35 1.40 -0.85
C THR A 232 0.47 0.16 -1.12
N SER A 233 0.63 -0.21 -2.39
CA SER A 233 1.45 -1.35 -2.80
C SER A 233 2.26 -1.02 -4.05
N ASP A 234 3.06 -1.96 -4.53
CA ASP A 234 3.72 -1.88 -5.83
C ASP A 234 2.74 -1.72 -7.01
N MET A 235 1.43 -1.96 -6.83
CA MET A 235 0.40 -1.58 -7.81
C MET A 235 0.46 -0.08 -8.14
N ASN A 236 0.71 0.76 -7.14
CA ASN A 236 0.83 2.21 -7.30
C ASN A 236 2.10 2.59 -8.09
N VAL A 237 3.19 1.87 -7.83
CA VAL A 237 4.50 2.11 -8.45
C VAL A 237 4.48 1.74 -9.92
N VAL A 238 4.09 0.51 -10.24
CA VAL A 238 4.14 0.02 -11.62
C VAL A 238 2.95 0.50 -12.44
N GLY A 239 1.78 0.67 -11.81
CA GLY A 239 0.57 1.19 -12.47
C GLY A 239 0.68 2.65 -12.91
N ALA A 240 1.63 3.42 -12.34
CA ALA A 240 1.95 4.76 -12.81
C ALA A 240 2.75 4.79 -14.13
N VAL A 241 3.36 3.66 -14.51
CA VAL A 241 4.28 3.55 -15.65
C VAL A 241 3.72 2.63 -16.73
N TRP A 242 3.15 1.49 -16.34
CA TRP A 242 2.59 0.52 -17.27
C TRP A 242 1.15 0.88 -17.62
N ASP A 243 0.90 1.06 -18.92
CA ASP A 243 -0.44 1.28 -19.47
C ASP A 243 -1.13 -0.05 -19.81
N CYS A 244 -1.10 -0.99 -18.87
CA CYS A 244 -1.68 -2.32 -19.02
C CYS A 244 -2.79 -2.57 -17.99
N PRO A 245 -3.75 -3.47 -18.28
CA PRO A 245 -4.62 -4.02 -17.25
C PRO A 245 -3.84 -4.54 -16.04
N ILE A 246 -4.19 -4.06 -14.86
CA ILE A 246 -3.54 -4.43 -13.60
C ILE A 246 -4.58 -4.71 -12.50
N VAL A 247 -4.35 -5.73 -11.69
CA VAL A 247 -5.14 -6.05 -10.49
C VAL A 247 -4.21 -6.53 -9.38
N ALA A 248 -4.69 -6.56 -8.14
CA ALA A 248 -4.02 -7.28 -7.05
C ALA A 248 -4.85 -8.50 -6.65
N TYR A 249 -4.16 -9.63 -6.46
CA TYR A 249 -4.76 -10.90 -6.09
C TYR A 249 -3.78 -11.77 -5.31
N GLY A 250 -4.29 -12.45 -4.29
CA GLY A 250 -3.51 -13.36 -3.45
C GLY A 250 -4.36 -13.92 -2.31
N PRO A 251 -3.99 -15.09 -1.77
CA PRO A 251 -4.68 -15.68 -0.63
C PRO A 251 -4.42 -14.87 0.66
N GLY A 252 -5.30 -15.02 1.64
CA GLY A 252 -5.12 -14.48 2.99
C GLY A 252 -5.94 -13.22 3.27
N ASP A 253 -6.15 -12.98 4.56
CA ASP A 253 -6.88 -11.81 5.07
C ASP A 253 -5.90 -10.67 5.39
N SER A 254 -6.00 -9.57 4.65
CA SER A 254 -5.17 -8.37 4.86
C SER A 254 -5.33 -7.71 6.25
N ASN A 255 -6.34 -8.10 7.04
CA ASN A 255 -6.41 -7.66 8.44
C ASN A 255 -5.29 -8.26 9.31
N LEU A 256 -4.62 -9.32 8.85
CA LEU A 256 -3.51 -9.97 9.53
C LEU A 256 -2.15 -9.37 9.19
N ASP A 257 -2.09 -8.44 8.24
CA ASP A 257 -0.86 -7.75 7.83
C ASP A 257 -0.19 -7.11 9.05
N HIS A 258 1.11 -7.39 9.22
CA HIS A 258 1.98 -6.89 10.30
C HIS A 258 1.59 -7.32 11.73
N THR A 259 0.60 -8.20 11.90
CA THR A 259 0.19 -8.72 13.21
C THR A 259 1.16 -9.80 13.74
N PRO A 260 1.19 -10.07 15.06
CA PRO A 260 1.96 -11.17 15.64
C PRO A 260 1.33 -12.56 15.39
N ASP A 261 0.09 -12.60 14.94
CA ASP A 261 -0.69 -13.82 14.66
C ASP A 261 -0.93 -13.98 13.15
N GLU A 262 0.02 -13.54 12.32
CA GLU A 262 -0.08 -13.68 10.87
C GLU A 262 -0.15 -15.16 10.47
N HIS A 263 -1.23 -15.53 9.78
CA HIS A 263 -1.47 -16.91 9.36
C HIS A 263 -2.33 -17.02 8.09
N LEU A 264 -2.17 -18.13 7.39
CA LEU A 264 -2.88 -18.43 6.15
C LEU A 264 -3.44 -19.86 6.17
N PRO A 265 -4.78 -20.04 6.06
CA PRO A 265 -5.37 -21.35 5.82
C PRO A 265 -4.82 -21.98 4.54
N LEU A 266 -4.25 -23.17 4.62
CA LEU A 266 -3.65 -23.85 3.46
C LEU A 266 -4.70 -24.23 2.42
N ALA A 267 -5.94 -24.50 2.84
CA ALA A 267 -7.07 -24.67 1.92
C ALA A 267 -7.32 -23.41 1.06
N GLU A 268 -7.18 -22.22 1.63
CA GLU A 268 -7.32 -20.96 0.89
C GLU A 268 -6.12 -20.71 -0.05
N TYR A 269 -4.91 -20.99 0.42
CA TYR A 269 -3.71 -20.96 -0.44
C TYR A 269 -3.90 -21.82 -1.70
N ARG A 270 -4.29 -23.10 -1.52
CA ARG A 270 -4.54 -24.03 -2.64
C ARG A 270 -5.66 -23.52 -3.55
N ARG A 271 -6.70 -22.88 -3.01
CA ARG A 271 -7.77 -22.26 -3.81
C ARG A 271 -7.24 -21.14 -4.70
N ALA A 272 -6.42 -20.24 -4.15
CA ALA A 272 -5.84 -19.14 -4.91
C ALA A 272 -4.90 -19.62 -6.02
N VAL A 273 -4.10 -20.67 -5.78
CA VAL A 273 -3.29 -21.34 -6.82
C VAL A 273 -4.16 -21.81 -7.97
N GLN A 274 -5.26 -22.51 -7.69
CA GLN A 274 -6.17 -22.99 -8.74
C GLN A 274 -6.84 -21.86 -9.53
N VAL A 275 -7.25 -20.77 -8.85
CA VAL A 275 -7.80 -19.58 -9.53
C VAL A 275 -6.78 -18.95 -10.47
N LEU A 276 -5.53 -18.75 -10.02
CA LEU A 276 -4.46 -18.19 -10.84
C LEU A 276 -4.15 -19.08 -12.04
N ARG A 277 -4.10 -20.41 -11.83
CA ARG A 277 -3.91 -21.37 -12.90
C ARG A 277 -5.04 -21.30 -13.94
N THR A 278 -6.30 -21.32 -13.52
CA THR A 278 -7.45 -21.18 -14.42
C THR A 278 -7.38 -19.87 -15.20
N LEU A 279 -6.97 -18.76 -14.57
CA LEU A 279 -6.80 -17.48 -15.24
C LEU A 279 -5.73 -17.55 -16.34
N ILE A 280 -4.56 -18.11 -16.04
CA ILE A 280 -3.44 -18.23 -16.99
C ILE A 280 -3.83 -19.09 -18.19
N GLU A 281 -4.44 -20.25 -17.95
CA GLU A 281 -4.86 -21.20 -18.99
C GLU A 281 -6.02 -20.65 -19.85
N ALA A 282 -6.80 -19.70 -19.33
CA ALA A 282 -7.90 -19.05 -20.04
C ALA A 282 -7.47 -17.84 -20.89
N LEU A 283 -6.18 -17.47 -20.90
CA LEU A 283 -5.69 -16.40 -21.78
C LEU A 283 -5.88 -16.81 -23.26
N PRO A 284 -6.37 -15.90 -24.12
CA PRO A 284 -6.45 -16.18 -25.55
C PRO A 284 -5.03 -16.34 -26.12
N PRO A 285 -4.85 -17.05 -27.26
CA PRO A 285 -3.57 -17.05 -27.97
C PRO A 285 -3.07 -15.62 -28.20
N GLY A 286 -1.79 -15.39 -27.89
CA GLY A 286 -1.14 -14.08 -27.99
C GLY A 286 -0.81 -13.64 -29.41
#